data_AF-A0A6I1ZXH7-F1
#
_entry.id   AF-A0A6I1ZXH7-F1
#
_cell.length_a   1.000
_cell.length_b   1.000
_cell.length_c   1.000
_cell.angle_alpha   90.00
_cell.angle_beta   90.00
_cell.angle_gamma   90.00
#
_symmetry.space_group_name_H-M   'P 1'
#
loop_
_entity.id
_entity.type
_entity.pdbx_description
1 polymer ?
#
loop_
_entity_poly.entity_id
_entity_poly.type
_entity_poly.pdbx_seq_one_letter_code
_entity_poly.pdbx_strand_id
1 'polypeptide(L)'
;MRMKVPVASANESLIVLINRGYAILATIQQDYAAKKEAQNYNEDVDLPHYNEQINQWGEEVVTELTRIFPTELESNLFLNPEIPFGAVSGDYQYQCTVRRFKDFIRGLENIRQDSLPQYTDLPMQSRLYVEDIDSFQKVRDVNPSMVAKFLKDGLLSWTENQVQLALEQILNVSFHKNDWGGEVNDLYTANVVVNSTRRATGFLLKGPSIRKKEMTIADCGKNGDQIVRLFTTPADLFIVQYVGPIAEMVVKDVEGKVEGLQTKGKTAHFLIIDGQDTARLLYAYGKLYQ
;
A
#
# COMPACT_ATOMS: atom_id res chain seq x y z
N MET A 1 5.82 0.73 7.62
CA MET A 1 5.46 -0.69 7.92
C MET A 1 4.15 -1.01 7.21
N ARG A 2 3.82 -2.28 6.94
CA ARG A 2 2.62 -2.66 6.16
C ARG A 2 1.48 -3.10 7.08
N MET A 3 0.25 -2.66 6.81
CA MET A 3 -0.91 -3.18 7.52
C MET A 3 -1.27 -4.61 7.07
N LYS A 4 -1.85 -5.36 7.99
CA LYS A 4 -2.40 -6.71 7.75
C LYS A 4 -3.72 -6.66 6.97
N VAL A 5 -4.35 -5.48 6.87
CA VAL A 5 -5.63 -5.24 6.18
C VAL A 5 -5.59 -3.92 5.38
N PRO A 6 -6.50 -3.70 4.41
CA PRO A 6 -6.55 -2.45 3.62
C PRO A 6 -6.78 -1.20 4.49
N VAL A 7 -6.21 -0.02 4.12
CA VAL A 7 -6.38 1.24 4.89
C VAL A 7 -7.86 1.58 5.02
N ALA A 8 -8.62 1.47 3.93
CA ALA A 8 -10.04 1.81 3.93
C ALA A 8 -10.84 0.98 4.96
N SER A 9 -10.65 -0.34 4.93
CA SER A 9 -11.29 -1.26 5.88
C SER A 9 -10.82 -1.05 7.32
N ALA A 10 -9.52 -0.78 7.53
CA ALA A 10 -8.99 -0.44 8.85
C ALA A 10 -9.64 0.85 9.40
N ASN A 11 -9.70 1.90 8.57
CA ASN A 11 -10.27 3.19 8.96
C ASN A 11 -11.77 3.06 9.31
N GLU A 12 -12.54 2.32 8.52
CA GLU A 12 -13.97 2.06 8.81
C GLU A 12 -14.15 1.32 10.15
N SER A 13 -13.40 0.25 10.37
CA SER A 13 -13.42 -0.50 11.65
C SER A 13 -13.11 0.41 12.85
N LEU A 14 -12.06 1.24 12.75
CA LEU A 14 -11.66 2.14 13.83
C LEU A 14 -12.74 3.20 14.11
N ILE A 15 -13.37 3.76 13.07
CA ILE A 15 -14.49 4.71 13.22
C ILE A 15 -15.66 4.06 13.97
N VAL A 16 -16.00 2.81 13.65
CA VAL A 16 -17.07 2.06 14.34
C VAL A 16 -16.76 1.92 15.83
N LEU A 17 -15.53 1.54 16.18
CA LEU A 17 -15.11 1.40 17.58
C LEU A 17 -15.10 2.72 18.33
N ILE A 18 -14.68 3.82 17.70
CA ILE A 18 -14.69 5.17 18.28
C ILE A 18 -16.12 5.63 18.56
N ASN A 19 -17.02 5.47 17.60
CA ASN A 19 -18.44 5.80 17.77
C ASN A 19 -19.07 4.98 18.90
N ARG A 20 -18.74 3.68 19.00
CA ARG A 20 -19.19 2.83 20.09
C ARG A 20 -18.65 3.30 21.44
N GLY A 21 -17.38 3.71 21.50
CA GLY A 21 -16.78 4.28 22.72
C GLY A 21 -17.54 5.51 23.21
N TYR A 22 -17.86 6.45 22.31
CA TYR A 22 -18.68 7.62 22.64
C TYR A 22 -20.11 7.26 23.08
N ALA A 23 -20.73 6.25 22.48
CA ALA A 23 -22.06 5.79 22.89
C ALA A 23 -22.07 5.19 24.31
N ILE A 24 -21.05 4.39 24.65
CA ILE A 24 -20.87 3.85 26.02
C ILE A 24 -20.64 5.00 27.00
N LEU A 25 -19.79 5.97 26.65
CA LEU A 25 -19.51 7.13 27.49
C LEU A 25 -20.78 7.94 27.77
N ALA A 26 -21.59 8.20 26.74
CA ALA A 26 -22.87 8.91 26.88
C ALA A 26 -23.83 8.14 27.80
N THR A 27 -23.92 6.81 27.64
CA THR A 27 -24.74 5.95 28.49
C THR A 27 -24.31 6.00 29.95
N ILE A 28 -23.00 5.88 30.24
CA ILE A 28 -22.44 5.97 31.59
C ILE A 28 -22.74 7.34 32.22
N GLN A 29 -22.57 8.42 31.45
CA GLN A 29 -22.83 9.78 31.94
C GLN A 29 -24.31 10.02 32.23
N GLN A 30 -25.20 9.52 31.38
CA GLN A 30 -26.65 9.62 31.57
C GLN A 30 -27.11 8.80 32.78
N ASP A 31 -26.65 7.54 32.91
CA ASP A 31 -26.98 6.68 34.04
C ASP A 31 -26.48 7.28 35.36
N TYR A 32 -25.23 7.74 35.41
CA TYR A 32 -24.69 8.42 36.58
C TYR A 32 -25.49 9.68 36.95
N ALA A 33 -25.82 10.54 35.98
CA ALA A 33 -26.59 11.76 36.23
C ALA A 33 -27.98 11.44 36.80
N ALA A 34 -28.69 10.46 36.20
CA ALA A 34 -29.99 10.01 36.68
C ALA A 34 -29.89 9.43 38.10
N LYS A 35 -28.85 8.65 38.39
CA LYS A 35 -28.64 8.06 39.71
C LYS A 35 -28.25 9.08 40.78
N LYS A 36 -27.49 10.12 40.42
CA LYS A 36 -27.18 11.23 41.32
C LYS A 36 -28.42 12.07 41.63
N GLU A 37 -29.26 12.33 40.63
CA GLU A 37 -30.54 13.04 40.81
C GLU A 37 -31.49 12.24 41.71
N ALA A 38 -31.58 10.93 41.50
CA ALA A 38 -32.36 10.01 42.33
C ALA A 38 -31.72 9.66 43.69
N GLN A 39 -30.52 10.18 43.99
CA GLN A 39 -29.74 9.88 45.21
C GLN A 39 -29.50 8.39 45.47
N ASN A 40 -29.39 7.57 44.42
CA ASN A 40 -29.20 6.12 44.51
C ASN A 40 -27.88 5.62 43.91
N TYR A 41 -26.99 6.54 43.50
CA TYR A 41 -25.64 6.20 43.05
C TYR A 41 -24.85 5.52 44.17
N ASN A 42 -24.30 4.34 43.87
CA ASN A 42 -23.45 3.57 44.77
C ASN A 42 -22.13 3.23 44.06
N GLU A 43 -21.05 3.88 44.48
CA GLU A 43 -19.72 3.73 43.87
C GLU A 43 -19.25 2.26 43.84
N ASP A 44 -19.51 1.47 44.89
CA ASP A 44 -19.07 0.07 44.99
C ASP A 44 -19.82 -0.87 44.03
N VAL A 45 -20.98 -0.45 43.51
CA VAL A 45 -21.83 -1.26 42.62
C VAL A 45 -21.78 -0.75 41.19
N ASP A 46 -21.90 0.57 41.01
CA ASP A 46 -22.02 1.20 39.70
C ASP A 46 -20.67 1.31 39.00
N LEU A 47 -19.59 1.61 39.74
CA LEU A 47 -18.27 1.79 39.14
C LEU A 47 -17.71 0.50 38.53
N PRO A 48 -17.81 -0.68 39.18
CA PRO A 48 -17.45 -1.96 38.54
C PRO A 48 -18.22 -2.22 37.25
N HIS A 49 -19.52 -1.90 37.21
CA HIS A 49 -20.34 -2.07 36.02
C HIS A 49 -19.90 -1.17 34.86
N TYR A 50 -19.56 0.10 35.15
CA TYR A 50 -18.99 1.00 34.13
C TYR A 50 -17.62 0.52 33.66
N ASN A 51 -16.76 0.09 34.57
CA ASN A 51 -15.44 -0.43 34.24
C ASN A 51 -15.52 -1.69 33.37
N GLU A 52 -16.49 -2.58 33.61
CA GLU A 52 -16.71 -3.76 32.79
C GLU A 52 -17.03 -3.39 31.34
N GLN A 53 -17.95 -2.44 31.11
CA GLN A 53 -18.28 -1.96 29.77
C GLN A 53 -17.07 -1.33 29.05
N ILE A 54 -16.28 -0.54 29.80
CA ILE A 54 -15.06 0.10 29.27
C ILE A 54 -14.02 -0.96 28.91
N ASN A 55 -13.81 -1.97 29.77
CA ASN A 55 -12.83 -3.02 29.56
C ASN A 55 -13.20 -3.90 28.37
N GLN A 56 -14.47 -4.30 28.25
CA GLN A 56 -14.94 -5.08 27.09
C GLN A 56 -14.71 -4.31 25.77
N TRP A 57 -15.05 -3.02 25.73
CA TRP A 57 -14.73 -2.18 24.58
C TRP A 57 -13.21 -2.07 24.33
N GLY A 58 -12.40 -1.92 25.38
CA GLY A 58 -10.95 -1.88 25.27
C GLY A 58 -10.34 -3.16 24.70
N GLU A 59 -10.85 -4.33 25.08
CA GLU A 59 -10.43 -5.63 24.56
C GLU A 59 -10.76 -5.79 23.07
N GLU A 60 -11.93 -5.33 22.64
CA GLU A 60 -12.31 -5.29 21.23
C GLU A 60 -11.37 -4.40 20.43
N VAL A 61 -11.04 -3.21 20.97
CA VAL A 61 -10.08 -2.30 20.34
C VAL A 61 -8.70 -2.95 20.21
N VAL A 62 -8.16 -3.54 21.27
CA VAL A 62 -6.86 -4.22 21.22
C VAL A 62 -6.86 -5.37 20.22
N THR A 63 -7.95 -6.14 20.16
CA THR A 63 -8.12 -7.23 19.19
C THR A 63 -8.07 -6.69 17.76
N GLU A 64 -8.79 -5.60 17.50
CA GLU A 64 -8.85 -4.99 16.18
C GLU A 64 -7.54 -4.32 15.77
N LEU A 65 -6.86 -3.62 16.69
CA LEU A 65 -5.52 -3.06 16.45
C LEU A 65 -4.51 -4.17 16.12
N THR A 66 -4.55 -5.30 16.83
CA THR A 66 -3.68 -6.46 16.55
C THR A 66 -3.98 -7.10 15.19
N ARG A 67 -5.25 -7.04 14.75
CA ARG A 67 -5.67 -7.48 13.42
C ARG A 67 -5.19 -6.53 12.32
N ILE A 68 -5.18 -5.21 12.56
CA ILE A 68 -4.81 -4.18 11.58
C ILE A 68 -3.29 -4.02 11.46
N PHE A 69 -2.60 -3.85 12.58
CA PHE A 69 -1.21 -3.42 12.61
C PHE A 69 -0.24 -4.61 12.66
N PRO A 70 0.95 -4.50 12.03
CA PRO A 70 1.91 -5.60 11.95
C PRO A 70 2.66 -5.87 13.26
N THR A 71 2.69 -4.89 14.17
CA THR A 71 3.37 -4.97 15.46
C THR A 71 2.40 -4.67 16.60
N GLU A 72 2.85 -4.85 17.85
CA GLU A 72 2.07 -4.51 19.04
C GLU A 72 2.13 -3.02 19.41
N LEU A 73 2.83 -2.18 18.63
CA LEU A 73 3.06 -0.77 18.95
C LEU A 73 1.75 -0.01 19.19
N GLU A 74 0.80 -0.09 18.25
CA GLU A 74 -0.46 0.64 18.34
C GLU A 74 -1.34 0.15 19.49
N SER A 75 -1.36 -1.16 19.75
CA SER A 75 -2.04 -1.72 20.93
C SER A 75 -1.43 -1.19 22.22
N ASN A 76 -0.09 -1.08 22.29
CA ASN A 76 0.60 -0.52 23.45
C ASN A 76 0.37 0.99 23.61
N LEU A 77 0.34 1.75 22.52
CA LEU A 77 0.00 3.18 22.52
C LEU A 77 -1.45 3.41 22.98
N PHE A 78 -2.37 2.56 22.56
CA PHE A 78 -3.77 2.62 23.00
C PHE A 78 -3.92 2.31 24.49
N LEU A 79 -3.24 1.29 24.99
CA LEU A 79 -3.28 0.92 26.42
C LEU A 79 -2.60 1.97 27.32
N ASN A 80 -1.70 2.77 26.75
CA ASN A 80 -0.93 3.81 27.45
C ASN A 80 -1.07 5.16 26.74
N PRO A 81 -2.28 5.73 26.64
CA PRO A 81 -2.48 6.98 25.92
C PRO A 81 -1.79 8.14 26.66
N GLU A 82 -1.44 9.19 25.94
CA GLU A 82 -0.93 10.41 26.59
C GLU A 82 -2.00 11.00 27.52
N ILE A 83 -1.65 11.11 28.81
CA ILE A 83 -2.54 11.61 29.86
C ILE A 83 -2.14 13.06 30.18
N PRO A 84 -2.95 14.06 29.81
CA PRO A 84 -2.68 15.45 30.17
C PRO A 84 -2.86 15.64 31.68
N PHE A 85 -2.01 16.49 32.27
CA PHE A 85 -2.10 16.85 33.68
C PHE A 85 -3.43 17.55 33.98
N GLY A 86 -4.08 17.23 35.09
CA GLY A 86 -5.25 17.98 35.56
C GLY A 86 -5.82 17.42 36.85
N ALA A 87 -6.40 18.30 37.67
CA ALA A 87 -7.06 17.92 38.91
C ALA A 87 -8.44 17.31 38.63
N VAL A 88 -8.87 16.40 39.51
CA VAL A 88 -10.23 15.84 39.55
C VAL A 88 -10.82 16.20 40.92
N SER A 89 -12.07 16.65 40.96
CA SER A 89 -12.78 17.01 42.19
C SER A 89 -14.20 16.42 42.19
N GLY A 90 -14.76 16.12 43.37
CA GLY A 90 -16.08 15.50 43.52
C GLY A 90 -15.98 13.98 43.68
N ASP A 91 -16.90 13.23 43.08
CA ASP A 91 -16.90 11.76 43.05
C ASP A 91 -15.65 11.25 42.32
N TYR A 92 -14.55 11.19 43.05
CA TYR A 92 -13.20 11.10 42.50
C TYR A 92 -13.00 9.87 41.62
N GLN A 93 -13.49 8.70 42.05
CA GLN A 93 -13.28 7.46 41.30
C GLN A 93 -14.06 7.46 39.99
N TYR A 94 -15.35 7.82 40.02
CA TYR A 94 -16.16 7.98 38.81
C TYR A 94 -15.52 8.97 37.82
N GLN A 95 -15.13 10.14 38.30
CA GLN A 95 -14.53 11.18 37.44
C GLN A 95 -13.20 10.72 36.86
N CYS A 96 -12.38 9.98 37.62
CA CYS A 96 -11.15 9.36 37.11
C CYS A 96 -11.45 8.31 36.04
N THR A 97 -12.45 7.45 36.25
CA THR A 97 -12.87 6.44 35.26
C THR A 97 -13.34 7.07 33.97
N VAL A 98 -14.25 8.06 34.03
CA VAL A 98 -14.76 8.76 32.85
C VAL A 98 -13.64 9.50 32.12
N ARG A 99 -12.74 10.17 32.86
CA ARG A 99 -11.60 10.85 32.27
C ARG A 99 -10.67 9.88 31.55
N ARG A 100 -10.29 8.78 32.21
CA ARG A 100 -9.45 7.74 31.61
C ARG A 100 -10.09 7.15 30.36
N PHE A 101 -11.40 6.92 30.37
CA PHE A 101 -12.10 6.41 29.19
C PHE A 101 -12.07 7.39 28.01
N LYS A 102 -12.25 8.70 28.27
CA LYS A 102 -12.07 9.74 27.24
C LYS A 102 -10.64 9.75 26.68
N ASP A 103 -9.64 9.54 27.55
CA ASP A 103 -8.25 9.45 27.11
C ASP A 103 -8.01 8.23 26.22
N PHE A 104 -8.64 7.08 26.47
CA PHE A 104 -8.59 5.93 25.57
C PHE A 104 -9.26 6.21 24.21
N ILE A 105 -10.45 6.81 24.20
CA ILE A 105 -11.14 7.17 22.93
C ILE A 105 -10.26 8.13 22.11
N ARG A 106 -9.65 9.14 22.76
CA ARG A 106 -8.71 10.05 22.10
C ARG A 106 -7.46 9.31 21.61
N GLY A 107 -6.90 8.40 22.40
CA GLY A 107 -5.76 7.58 22.00
C GLY A 107 -6.04 6.78 20.73
N LEU A 108 -7.23 6.19 20.63
CA LEU A 108 -7.66 5.46 19.43
C LEU A 108 -7.83 6.39 18.22
N GLU A 109 -8.41 7.59 18.41
CA GLU A 109 -8.54 8.59 17.36
C GLU A 109 -7.17 9.09 16.87
N ASN A 110 -6.20 9.30 17.77
CA ASN A 110 -4.84 9.66 17.41
C ASN A 110 -4.17 8.53 16.59
N ILE A 111 -4.35 7.27 16.97
CA ILE A 111 -3.84 6.14 16.17
C ILE A 111 -4.47 6.16 14.77
N ARG A 112 -5.78 6.44 14.66
CA ARG A 112 -6.48 6.52 13.38
C ARG A 112 -5.99 7.69 12.51
N GLN A 113 -5.72 8.85 13.10
CA GLN A 113 -5.34 10.06 12.37
C GLN A 113 -3.84 10.12 12.06
N ASP A 114 -3.00 9.67 13.00
CA ASP A 114 -1.55 9.88 12.94
C ASP A 114 -0.81 8.60 12.59
N SER A 115 -1.16 7.46 13.19
CA SER A 115 -0.45 6.20 12.93
C SER A 115 -0.93 5.56 11.63
N LEU A 116 -2.24 5.44 11.41
CA LEU A 116 -2.82 4.73 10.26
C LEU A 116 -2.26 5.20 8.91
N PRO A 117 -2.12 6.52 8.62
CA PRO A 117 -1.57 6.99 7.34
C PRO A 117 -0.08 6.70 7.14
N GLN A 118 0.66 6.34 8.20
CA GLN A 118 2.08 5.97 8.11
C GLN A 118 2.30 4.55 7.58
N TYR A 119 1.22 3.76 7.45
CA TYR A 119 1.28 2.39 6.95
C TYR A 119 0.82 2.29 5.50
N THR A 120 1.40 1.34 4.76
CA THR A 120 1.02 1.05 3.37
C THR A 120 0.00 -0.09 3.30
N ASP A 121 -0.99 0.00 2.42
CA ASP A 121 -2.04 -1.00 2.16
C ASP A 121 -2.06 -1.57 0.74
N LEU A 122 -0.98 -1.37 -0.02
CA LEU A 122 -0.91 -1.86 -1.40
C LEU A 122 -1.21 -3.38 -1.46
N PRO A 123 -2.02 -3.84 -2.43
CA PRO A 123 -2.56 -5.19 -2.44
C PRO A 123 -1.47 -6.26 -2.62
N MET A 124 -1.68 -7.43 -1.99
CA MET A 124 -0.84 -8.63 -2.14
C MET A 124 -1.21 -9.40 -3.42
N GLN A 125 -1.32 -8.70 -4.54
CA GLN A 125 -1.62 -9.30 -5.83
C GLN A 125 -0.31 -9.68 -6.53
N SER A 126 -0.31 -10.79 -7.27
CA SER A 126 0.82 -11.17 -8.12
C SER A 126 1.19 -10.06 -9.10
N ARG A 127 0.20 -9.26 -9.50
CA ARG A 127 0.36 -8.04 -10.31
C ARG A 127 0.53 -6.81 -9.42
N LEU A 128 1.60 -6.07 -9.68
CA LEU A 128 1.83 -4.71 -9.18
C LEU A 128 1.53 -3.69 -10.29
N TYR A 129 1.35 -2.43 -9.90
CA TYR A 129 1.21 -1.25 -10.75
C TYR A 129 2.38 -0.28 -10.55
N VAL A 130 2.53 0.69 -11.46
CA VAL A 130 3.67 1.63 -11.43
C VAL A 130 3.70 2.44 -10.12
N GLU A 131 2.53 2.71 -9.55
CA GLU A 131 2.34 3.39 -8.27
C GLU A 131 2.77 2.54 -7.06
N ASP A 132 2.85 1.22 -7.22
CA ASP A 132 3.22 0.31 -6.14
C ASP A 132 4.74 0.21 -5.93
N ILE A 133 5.52 0.72 -6.88
CA ILE A 133 6.98 0.66 -6.86
C ILE A 133 7.52 1.92 -6.18
N ASP A 134 8.17 1.78 -5.03
CA ASP A 134 8.73 2.92 -4.28
C ASP A 134 9.78 3.67 -5.12
N SER A 135 10.57 2.96 -5.93
CA SER A 135 11.51 3.57 -6.87
C SER A 135 10.83 4.47 -7.91
N PHE A 136 9.52 4.29 -8.15
CA PHE A 136 8.71 5.06 -9.10
C PHE A 136 7.70 6.00 -8.40
N GLN A 137 7.84 6.26 -7.10
CA GLN A 137 6.87 7.01 -6.30
C GLN A 137 6.40 8.35 -6.90
N LYS A 138 7.25 9.06 -7.68
CA LYS A 138 6.89 10.34 -8.32
C LYS A 138 5.76 10.20 -9.34
N VAL A 139 5.48 8.99 -9.84
CA VAL A 139 4.37 8.71 -10.78
C VAL A 139 3.01 8.93 -10.14
N ARG A 140 2.90 8.82 -8.81
CA ARG A 140 1.66 9.05 -8.07
C ARG A 140 1.13 10.47 -8.25
N ASP A 141 2.00 11.43 -8.53
CA ASP A 141 1.65 12.83 -8.78
C ASP A 141 1.33 13.14 -10.25
N VAL A 142 1.42 12.16 -11.15
CA VAL A 142 1.22 12.34 -12.59
C VAL A 142 -0.07 11.69 -13.04
N ASN A 143 -1.08 12.52 -13.28
CA ASN A 143 -2.36 12.08 -13.84
C ASN A 143 -2.20 11.72 -15.33
N PRO A 144 -2.88 10.67 -15.83
CA PRO A 144 -2.91 10.32 -17.26
C PRO A 144 -3.15 11.49 -18.22
N SER A 145 -4.01 12.44 -17.85
CA SER A 145 -4.29 13.63 -18.67
C SER A 145 -3.07 14.54 -18.89
N MET A 146 -2.11 14.56 -17.96
CA MET A 146 -0.89 15.36 -18.06
C MET A 146 0.05 14.86 -19.15
N VAL A 147 -0.03 13.57 -19.49
CA VAL A 147 0.83 12.92 -20.48
C VAL A 147 0.14 12.60 -21.80
N ALA A 148 -1.19 12.80 -21.89
CA ALA A 148 -1.97 12.50 -23.09
C ALA A 148 -1.41 13.15 -24.36
N LYS A 149 -0.84 14.37 -24.25
CA LYS A 149 -0.23 15.09 -25.38
C LYS A 149 1.02 14.42 -25.97
N PHE A 150 1.66 13.51 -25.24
CA PHE A 150 2.83 12.75 -25.71
C PHE A 150 2.45 11.44 -26.39
N LEU A 151 1.17 11.06 -26.32
CA LEU A 151 0.67 9.80 -26.84
C LEU A 151 -0.12 10.04 -28.14
N LYS A 152 0.15 9.22 -29.15
CA LYS A 152 -0.66 9.15 -30.37
C LYS A 152 -1.35 7.80 -30.42
N ASP A 153 -2.66 7.77 -30.21
CA ASP A 153 -3.46 6.53 -30.06
C ASP A 153 -2.89 5.58 -28.98
N GLY A 154 -2.41 6.13 -27.86
CA GLY A 154 -1.79 5.36 -26.77
C GLY A 154 -0.32 5.00 -27.00
N LEU A 155 0.25 5.31 -28.17
CA LEU A 155 1.66 5.05 -28.49
C LEU A 155 2.54 6.26 -28.15
N LEU A 156 3.59 6.03 -27.35
CA LEU A 156 4.66 6.98 -27.06
C LEU A 156 5.79 6.84 -28.11
N SER A 157 6.25 7.96 -28.66
CA SER A 157 7.32 8.00 -29.67
C SER A 157 8.73 7.89 -29.07
N TRP A 158 8.97 6.86 -28.25
CA TRP A 158 10.25 6.59 -27.59
C TRP A 158 10.81 5.24 -28.01
N THR A 159 12.10 5.16 -28.36
CA THR A 159 12.73 3.88 -28.68
C THR A 159 12.95 3.03 -27.44
N GLU A 160 13.10 1.71 -27.64
CA GLU A 160 13.43 0.75 -26.58
C GLU A 160 14.66 1.20 -25.79
N ASN A 161 15.73 1.60 -26.50
CA ASN A 161 16.96 2.11 -25.90
C ASN A 161 16.74 3.41 -25.11
N GLN A 162 15.91 4.35 -25.60
CA GLN A 162 15.60 5.57 -24.84
C GLN A 162 14.87 5.26 -23.53
N VAL A 163 13.92 4.32 -23.55
CA VAL A 163 13.22 3.87 -22.34
C VAL A 163 14.20 3.18 -21.38
N GLN A 164 15.08 2.31 -21.89
CA GLN A 164 16.09 1.63 -21.09
C GLN A 164 17.03 2.63 -20.40
N LEU A 165 17.61 3.57 -21.14
CA LEU A 165 18.49 4.61 -20.59
C LEU A 165 17.78 5.45 -19.52
N ALA A 166 16.51 5.79 -19.74
CA ALA A 166 15.74 6.52 -18.74
C ALA A 166 15.51 5.69 -17.47
N LEU A 167 15.17 4.40 -17.60
CA LEU A 167 15.01 3.50 -16.45
C LEU A 167 16.32 3.30 -15.69
N GLU A 168 17.44 3.12 -16.40
CA GLU A 168 18.76 3.02 -15.79
C GLU A 168 19.09 4.28 -14.96
N GLN A 169 18.79 5.47 -15.47
CA GLN A 169 18.97 6.72 -14.73
C GLN A 169 18.01 6.84 -13.53
N ILE A 170 16.74 6.46 -13.68
CA ILE A 170 15.73 6.51 -12.60
C ILE A 170 16.12 5.55 -11.46
N LEU A 171 16.64 4.38 -11.81
CA LEU A 171 16.99 3.30 -10.89
C LEU A 171 18.47 3.36 -10.43
N ASN A 172 19.21 4.41 -10.79
CA ASN A 172 20.65 4.56 -10.50
C ASN A 172 21.48 3.31 -10.90
N VAL A 173 21.19 2.74 -12.06
CA VAL A 173 21.98 1.66 -12.65
C VAL A 173 23.15 2.28 -13.41
N SER A 174 24.37 1.95 -13.01
CA SER A 174 25.60 2.61 -13.48
C SER A 174 26.13 2.09 -14.81
N PHE A 175 25.53 1.05 -15.37
CA PHE A 175 25.99 0.37 -16.58
C PHE A 175 24.83 0.26 -17.56
N HIS A 176 25.10 0.65 -18.80
CA HIS A 176 24.22 0.44 -19.94
C HIS A 176 24.69 -0.81 -20.70
N LYS A 177 23.78 -1.76 -20.91
CA LYS A 177 24.05 -2.98 -21.65
C LYS A 177 23.78 -2.75 -23.13
N ASN A 178 24.77 -3.05 -23.98
CA ASN A 178 24.58 -3.03 -25.44
C ASN A 178 23.92 -4.33 -25.91
N ASP A 179 22.91 -4.20 -26.79
CA ASP A 179 22.16 -5.31 -27.38
C ASP A 179 23.06 -6.35 -28.06
N TRP A 180 22.94 -7.63 -27.68
CA TRP A 180 23.43 -8.76 -28.47
C TRP A 180 22.38 -9.87 -28.59
N GLY A 181 22.34 -10.64 -29.68
CA GLY A 181 21.22 -11.56 -30.01
C GLY A 181 20.89 -12.67 -28.97
N GLY A 182 21.66 -12.79 -27.88
CA GLY A 182 21.51 -13.74 -26.79
C GLY A 182 20.87 -13.19 -25.50
N GLU A 183 20.28 -12.00 -25.50
CA GLU A 183 19.78 -11.36 -24.27
C GLU A 183 18.65 -12.12 -23.57
N VAL A 184 18.80 -12.36 -22.26
CA VAL A 184 17.76 -13.00 -21.43
C VAL A 184 16.70 -11.99 -20.95
N ASN A 185 17.12 -10.74 -20.78
CA ASN A 185 16.34 -9.57 -20.41
C ASN A 185 17.06 -8.32 -20.94
N ASP A 186 16.31 -7.23 -21.10
CA ASP A 186 16.84 -5.95 -21.59
C ASP A 186 17.51 -5.17 -20.44
N LEU A 187 16.95 -5.27 -19.23
CA LEU A 187 17.57 -4.76 -18.00
C LEU A 187 17.42 -5.77 -16.86
N TYR A 188 18.48 -5.97 -16.08
CA TYR A 188 18.44 -6.70 -14.81
C TYR A 188 19.11 -5.87 -13.72
N THR A 189 18.40 -5.67 -12.60
CA THR A 189 18.91 -4.86 -11.49
C THR A 189 18.27 -5.25 -10.16
N ALA A 190 19.00 -5.04 -9.06
CA ALA A 190 18.48 -5.15 -7.71
C ALA A 190 18.11 -3.77 -7.11
N ASN A 191 18.15 -2.70 -7.89
CA ASN A 191 17.93 -1.33 -7.40
C ASN A 191 16.46 -0.95 -7.27
N VAL A 192 15.54 -1.77 -7.79
CA VAL A 192 14.10 -1.54 -7.64
C VAL A 192 13.71 -1.80 -6.19
N VAL A 193 13.03 -0.84 -5.58
CA VAL A 193 12.53 -0.90 -4.20
C VAL A 193 11.02 -1.03 -4.25
N VAL A 194 10.51 -2.03 -3.54
CA VAL A 194 9.08 -2.27 -3.33
C VAL A 194 8.86 -2.57 -1.86
N ASN A 195 7.98 -1.83 -1.20
CA ASN A 195 7.75 -1.90 0.24
C ASN A 195 9.06 -1.79 1.05
N SER A 196 9.87 -0.77 0.73
CA SER A 196 11.17 -0.47 1.35
C SER A 196 12.23 -1.57 1.23
N THR A 197 11.98 -2.60 0.41
CA THR A 197 12.91 -3.72 0.21
C THR A 197 13.38 -3.76 -1.23
N ARG A 198 14.69 -3.97 -1.44
CA ARG A 198 15.27 -4.16 -2.77
C ARG A 198 14.81 -5.48 -3.38
N ARG A 199 14.42 -5.46 -4.65
CA ARG A 199 13.96 -6.64 -5.40
C ARG A 199 14.83 -6.86 -6.62
N ALA A 200 15.32 -8.09 -6.78
CA ALA A 200 15.93 -8.51 -8.03
C ALA A 200 14.86 -8.44 -9.13
N THR A 201 15.10 -7.62 -10.15
CA THR A 201 14.10 -7.26 -11.14
C THR A 201 14.63 -7.48 -12.55
N GLY A 202 13.89 -8.23 -13.34
CA GLY A 202 14.13 -8.38 -14.78
C GLY A 202 13.13 -7.54 -15.58
N PHE A 203 13.60 -6.91 -16.65
CA PHE A 203 12.79 -6.11 -17.56
C PHE A 203 12.80 -6.72 -18.96
N LEU A 204 11.61 -6.78 -19.56
CA LEU A 204 11.43 -6.87 -21.01
C LEU A 204 10.90 -5.53 -21.49
N LEU A 205 11.63 -4.85 -22.36
CA LEU A 205 11.33 -3.54 -22.91
C LEU A 205 11.01 -3.70 -24.39
N LYS A 206 10.01 -2.98 -24.88
CA LYS A 206 9.69 -2.93 -26.32
C LYS A 206 9.40 -1.50 -26.75
N GLY A 207 10.08 -1.09 -27.82
CA GLY A 207 9.85 0.18 -28.50
C GLY A 207 8.92 0.06 -29.71
N PRO A 208 8.71 1.16 -30.45
CA PRO A 208 7.86 1.22 -31.65
C PRO A 208 8.46 0.43 -32.83
N SER A 209 9.67 -0.11 -32.68
CA SER A 209 10.35 -0.97 -33.67
C SER A 209 9.56 -2.22 -34.03
N ILE A 210 8.61 -2.66 -33.19
CA ILE A 210 7.68 -3.75 -33.52
C ILE A 210 6.65 -3.37 -34.60
N ARG A 211 6.56 -2.08 -34.97
CA ARG A 211 5.69 -1.52 -36.03
C ARG A 211 4.20 -1.83 -35.88
N LYS A 212 3.74 -2.10 -34.65
CA LYS A 212 2.34 -2.36 -34.31
C LYS A 212 1.84 -1.36 -33.29
N LYS A 213 0.53 -1.11 -33.27
CA LYS A 213 -0.07 -0.28 -32.23
C LYS A 213 -0.12 -1.02 -30.89
N GLU A 214 -0.47 -2.29 -30.92
CA GLU A 214 -0.59 -3.15 -29.75
C GLU A 214 0.48 -4.26 -29.78
N MET A 215 1.11 -4.52 -28.63
CA MET A 215 2.07 -5.61 -28.48
C MET A 215 1.35 -6.93 -28.17
N THR A 216 1.66 -7.96 -28.94
CA THR A 216 1.16 -9.33 -28.78
C THR A 216 2.30 -10.28 -28.38
N ILE A 217 1.98 -11.52 -27.98
CA ILE A 217 2.99 -12.53 -27.61
C ILE A 217 4.01 -12.76 -28.74
N ALA A 218 3.57 -12.72 -30.01
CA ALA A 218 4.43 -12.91 -31.17
C ALA A 218 5.46 -11.78 -31.39
N ASP A 219 5.26 -10.62 -30.74
CA ASP A 219 6.18 -9.49 -30.80
C ASP A 219 7.30 -9.61 -29.75
N CYS A 220 7.13 -10.48 -28.76
CA CYS A 220 8.12 -10.81 -27.74
C CYS A 220 9.09 -11.93 -28.22
N GLY A 221 9.60 -11.80 -29.45
CA GLY A 221 10.51 -12.77 -30.08
C GLY A 221 9.84 -13.74 -31.06
N LYS A 222 10.66 -14.46 -31.84
CA LYS A 222 10.23 -15.27 -33.01
C LYS A 222 9.18 -16.34 -32.65
N ASN A 223 9.09 -16.73 -31.38
CA ASN A 223 8.06 -17.62 -30.81
C ASN A 223 7.53 -17.14 -29.44
N GLY A 224 7.57 -15.84 -29.12
CA GLY A 224 7.28 -15.36 -27.76
C GLY A 224 8.32 -15.79 -26.72
N ASP A 225 9.52 -16.17 -27.18
CA ASP A 225 10.59 -16.73 -26.36
C ASP A 225 11.20 -15.71 -25.40
N GLN A 226 11.07 -14.41 -25.67
CA GLN A 226 11.61 -13.38 -24.78
C GLN A 226 10.89 -13.35 -23.43
N ILE A 227 9.57 -13.59 -23.37
CA ILE A 227 8.86 -13.72 -22.09
C ILE A 227 9.37 -14.96 -21.36
N VAL A 228 9.52 -16.09 -22.04
CA VAL A 228 10.06 -17.31 -21.41
C VAL A 228 11.46 -17.06 -20.85
N ARG A 229 12.33 -16.37 -21.59
CA ARG A 229 13.70 -16.01 -21.17
C ARG A 229 13.69 -15.03 -20.01
N LEU A 230 12.80 -14.05 -19.99
CA LEU A 230 12.64 -13.14 -18.85
C LEU A 230 12.45 -13.94 -17.55
N PHE A 231 11.59 -14.97 -17.57
CA PHE A 231 11.30 -15.82 -16.42
C PHE A 231 12.37 -16.88 -16.08
N THR A 232 13.44 -17.01 -16.87
CA THR A 232 14.64 -17.77 -16.45
C THR A 232 15.63 -16.90 -15.66
N THR A 233 15.44 -15.58 -15.66
CA THR A 233 16.24 -14.64 -14.85
C THR A 233 16.04 -14.91 -13.35
N PRO A 234 17.09 -14.84 -12.52
CA PRO A 234 16.97 -14.92 -11.06
C PRO A 234 16.41 -13.60 -10.50
N ALA A 235 15.14 -13.34 -10.77
CA ALA A 235 14.39 -12.16 -10.33
C ALA A 235 13.17 -12.56 -9.50
N ASP A 236 12.76 -11.66 -8.61
CA ASP A 236 11.53 -11.75 -7.82
C ASP A 236 10.43 -10.84 -8.38
N LEU A 237 10.80 -9.88 -9.24
CA LEU A 237 9.90 -8.96 -9.93
C LEU A 237 10.19 -9.00 -11.44
N PHE A 238 9.16 -9.21 -12.24
CA PHE A 238 9.23 -9.27 -13.70
C PHE A 238 8.45 -8.12 -14.30
N ILE A 239 9.12 -7.22 -15.02
CA ILE A 239 8.50 -6.04 -15.62
C ILE A 239 8.43 -6.24 -17.13
N VAL A 240 7.23 -6.15 -17.69
CA VAL A 240 7.01 -6.14 -19.14
C VAL A 240 6.52 -4.76 -19.52
N GLN A 241 7.30 -4.07 -20.34
CA GLN A 241 7.04 -2.70 -20.77
C GLN A 241 6.90 -2.65 -22.30
N TYR A 242 5.92 -1.89 -22.75
CA TYR A 242 5.79 -1.50 -24.14
C TYR A 242 5.33 -0.03 -24.22
N VAL A 243 5.85 0.70 -25.20
CA VAL A 243 5.51 2.12 -25.40
C VAL A 243 4.09 2.36 -25.93
N GLY A 244 3.30 1.32 -26.15
CA GLY A 244 1.90 1.41 -26.57
C GLY A 244 0.99 0.45 -25.78
N PRO A 245 -0.24 0.21 -26.26
CA PRO A 245 -1.14 -0.81 -25.70
C PRO A 245 -0.53 -2.22 -25.67
N ILE A 246 -0.80 -2.98 -24.60
CA ILE A 246 -0.35 -4.37 -24.44
C ILE A 246 -1.57 -5.28 -24.45
N ALA A 247 -1.57 -6.28 -25.33
CA ALA A 247 -2.69 -7.21 -25.46
C ALA A 247 -2.91 -8.03 -24.19
N GLU A 248 -4.17 -8.31 -23.85
CA GLU A 248 -4.55 -9.10 -22.67
C GLU A 248 -3.86 -10.48 -22.61
N MET A 249 -3.61 -11.10 -23.76
CA MET A 249 -2.93 -12.38 -23.84
C MET A 249 -1.49 -12.34 -23.33
N VAL A 250 -0.79 -11.21 -23.49
CA VAL A 250 0.55 -11.02 -22.90
C VAL A 250 0.43 -10.97 -21.37
N VAL A 251 -0.56 -10.24 -20.85
CA VAL A 251 -0.80 -10.13 -19.40
C VAL A 251 -1.09 -11.50 -18.80
N LYS A 252 -2.00 -12.27 -19.40
CA LYS A 252 -2.34 -13.63 -18.95
C LYS A 252 -1.15 -14.59 -18.97
N ASP A 253 -0.30 -14.50 -20.00
CA ASP A 253 0.89 -15.34 -20.11
C ASP A 253 1.94 -15.03 -19.03
N VAL A 254 2.14 -13.75 -18.71
CA VAL A 254 3.03 -13.29 -17.63
C VAL A 254 2.48 -13.70 -16.26
N GLU A 255 1.17 -13.51 -16.04
CA GLU A 255 0.48 -13.89 -14.81
C GLU A 255 0.61 -15.38 -14.52
N GLY A 256 0.29 -16.25 -15.50
CA GLY A 256 0.42 -17.70 -15.34
C GLY A 256 1.86 -18.16 -15.06
N LYS A 257 2.87 -17.45 -15.58
CA LYS A 257 4.28 -17.73 -15.24
C LYS A 257 4.63 -17.34 -13.81
N VAL A 258 4.15 -16.19 -13.32
CA VAL A 258 4.32 -15.79 -11.92
C VAL A 258 3.63 -16.78 -10.98
N GLU A 259 2.37 -17.13 -11.24
CA GLU A 259 1.64 -18.13 -10.46
C GLU A 259 2.36 -19.48 -10.42
N GLY A 260 2.93 -19.90 -11.55
CA GLY A 260 3.74 -21.12 -11.65
C GLY A 260 5.03 -21.07 -10.81
N LEU A 261 5.65 -19.91 -10.64
CA LEU A 261 6.80 -19.72 -9.73
C LEU A 261 6.36 -19.71 -8.26
N GLN A 262 5.25 -19.04 -7.95
CA GLN A 262 4.67 -18.97 -6.61
C GLN A 262 4.23 -20.34 -6.10
N THR A 263 3.63 -21.16 -6.96
CA THR A 263 3.25 -22.56 -6.64
C THR A 263 4.47 -23.41 -6.26
N LYS A 264 5.66 -23.05 -6.76
CA LYS A 264 6.94 -23.69 -6.41
C LYS A 264 7.60 -23.08 -5.16
N GLY A 265 6.88 -22.24 -4.41
CA GLY A 265 7.35 -21.59 -3.20
C GLY A 265 8.27 -20.39 -3.43
N LYS A 266 8.39 -19.88 -4.66
CA LYS A 266 9.19 -18.67 -4.94
C LYS A 266 8.37 -17.41 -4.70
N THR A 267 9.02 -16.35 -4.22
CA THR A 267 8.42 -15.02 -4.19
C THR A 267 8.55 -14.40 -5.59
N ALA A 268 7.45 -14.27 -6.32
CA ALA A 268 7.44 -13.72 -7.67
C ALA A 268 6.27 -12.75 -7.84
N HIS A 269 6.51 -11.63 -8.51
CA HIS A 269 5.50 -10.63 -8.86
C HIS A 269 5.75 -10.13 -10.29
N PHE A 270 4.77 -9.50 -10.89
CA PHE A 270 4.94 -8.85 -12.19
C PHE A 270 4.33 -7.45 -12.23
N LEU A 271 4.82 -6.64 -13.16
CA LEU A 271 4.29 -5.32 -13.49
C LEU A 271 4.19 -5.21 -15.01
N ILE A 272 3.06 -4.71 -15.49
CA ILE A 272 2.83 -4.39 -16.90
C ILE A 272 2.84 -2.87 -17.03
N ILE A 273 3.73 -2.33 -17.86
CA ILE A 273 3.85 -0.88 -18.10
C ILE A 273 3.51 -0.62 -19.57
N ASP A 274 2.33 -0.09 -19.83
CA ASP A 274 1.90 0.27 -21.19
C ASP A 274 2.43 1.65 -21.62
N GLY A 275 2.01 2.12 -22.80
CA GLY A 275 2.42 3.43 -23.31
C GLY A 275 2.05 4.60 -22.41
N GLN A 276 0.89 4.55 -21.74
CA GLN A 276 0.46 5.60 -20.83
C GLN A 276 1.30 5.60 -19.55
N ASP A 277 1.51 4.45 -18.94
CA ASP A 277 2.34 4.36 -17.73
C ASP A 277 3.82 4.64 -18.02
N THR A 278 4.31 4.25 -19.19
CA THR A 278 5.64 4.63 -19.67
C THR A 278 5.75 6.15 -19.74
N ALA A 279 4.77 6.83 -20.35
CA ALA A 279 4.78 8.29 -20.44
C ALA A 279 4.68 8.95 -19.05
N ARG A 280 3.84 8.44 -18.14
CA ARG A 280 3.73 8.93 -16.76
C ARG A 280 5.05 8.81 -16.01
N LEU A 281 5.71 7.65 -16.12
CA LEU A 281 7.01 7.40 -15.51
C LEU A 281 8.08 8.35 -16.04
N LEU A 282 8.20 8.48 -17.35
CA LEU A 282 9.18 9.38 -17.96
C LEU A 282 8.90 10.85 -17.63
N TYR A 283 7.63 11.26 -17.59
CA TYR A 283 7.22 12.61 -17.19
C TYR A 283 7.62 12.92 -15.75
N ALA A 284 7.27 12.03 -14.81
CA ALA A 284 7.50 12.19 -13.38
C ALA A 284 8.98 12.42 -13.03
N TYR A 285 9.89 11.88 -13.84
CA TYR A 285 11.33 11.99 -13.67
C TYR A 285 11.99 12.94 -14.68
N GLY A 286 11.19 13.81 -15.34
CA GLY A 286 11.69 14.88 -16.20
C GLY A 286 12.36 14.42 -17.49
N LYS A 287 12.01 13.24 -18.00
CA LYS A 287 12.62 12.63 -19.20
C LYS A 287 11.93 13.01 -20.51
N LEU A 288 10.64 13.36 -20.48
CA LEU A 288 9.88 13.74 -21.68
C LEU A 288 10.08 15.19 -22.17
N TYR A 289 10.82 16.02 -21.42
CA TYR A 289 11.01 17.45 -21.69
C TYR A 289 12.41 17.82 -22.20
N GLN A 290 13.19 16.82 -22.63
CA GLN A 290 14.53 17.01 -23.19
C GLN A 290 14.49 17.08 -24.71
#